data_AF-A0A2Z6PDI9-F1
#
_entry.id   AF-A0A2Z6PDI9-F1
#
_cell.length_a   1.000
_cell.length_b   1.000
_cell.length_c   1.000
_cell.angle_alpha   90.00
_cell.angle_beta   90.00
_cell.angle_gamma   90.00
#
_symmetry.space_group_name_H-M   'P 1'
#
loop_
_entity.id
_entity.type
_entity.pdbx_description
1 polymer ?
#
loop_
_entity_poly.entity_id
_entity_poly.type
_entity_poly.pdbx_seq_one_letter_code
_entity_poly.pdbx_strand_id
1 'polypeptide(L)'
;MSFALYPYQRTVANINLMTDFGVCDSTIARLLQTRSRSSIFGSTDLIKSLEEVKGLGFCPSTTNFGIALIGKKGLGERLWNEKVNAFKKWGWSDEDVLKAFRKKPYCMSTSIDKINLVMSFWVNQLGWDAMAIAKSPYVLSLSLEKTIIPRAAVVQYLLSKGLRNKNASLTCPFVIREKLFLDMLKKRFKDEYSYLLKLYEEKLNLANTRDKTR
;
A
#
# COMPACT_ATOMS: atom_id res chain seq x y z
N MET A 1 1.51 -28.05 26.63
CA MET A 1 0.09 -27.63 26.55
C MET A 1 -0.17 -26.64 27.67
N SER A 2 -0.41 -25.36 27.33
CA SER A 2 -0.94 -24.36 28.26
C SER A 2 -2.17 -23.77 27.58
N PHE A 3 -3.33 -24.35 27.87
CA PHE A 3 -4.61 -23.72 27.58
C PHE A 3 -4.78 -22.63 28.63
N ALA A 4 -4.42 -21.38 28.29
CA ALA A 4 -4.90 -20.24 29.04
C ALA A 4 -6.43 -20.32 29.04
N LEU A 5 -7.05 -20.24 30.23
CA LEU A 5 -8.48 -20.48 30.47
C LEU A 5 -9.38 -19.24 30.23
N TYR A 6 -8.88 -18.22 29.54
CA TYR A 6 -9.57 -16.94 29.25
C TYR A 6 -9.50 -16.37 27.79
N PRO A 7 -8.88 -17.00 26.76
CA PRO A 7 -8.85 -16.45 25.40
C PRO A 7 -10.20 -16.47 24.66
N TYR A 8 -11.03 -17.49 24.89
CA TYR A 8 -12.26 -17.67 24.11
C TYR A 8 -13.33 -16.63 24.46
N GLN A 9 -13.63 -16.46 25.75
CA GLN A 9 -14.58 -15.44 26.23
C GLN A 9 -14.18 -14.04 25.77
N ARG A 10 -12.88 -13.72 25.83
CA ARG A 10 -12.36 -12.44 25.36
C ARG A 10 -12.51 -12.25 23.85
N THR A 11 -12.24 -13.30 23.08
CA THR A 11 -12.41 -13.27 21.62
C THR A 11 -13.87 -12.96 21.27
N VAL A 12 -14.82 -13.65 21.90
CA VAL A 12 -16.27 -13.42 21.70
C VAL A 12 -16.66 -12.00 22.13
N ALA A 13 -16.21 -11.54 23.30
CA ALA A 13 -16.49 -10.19 23.77
C ALA A 13 -15.95 -9.11 22.82
N ASN A 14 -14.75 -9.30 22.28
CA ASN A 14 -14.15 -8.38 21.31
C ASN A 14 -14.85 -8.44 19.94
N ILE A 15 -15.37 -9.59 19.52
CA ILE A 15 -16.21 -9.68 18.31
C ILE A 15 -17.48 -8.86 18.51
N ASN A 16 -18.21 -9.06 19.62
CA ASN A 16 -19.43 -8.32 19.91
C ASN A 16 -19.16 -6.81 20.00
N LEU A 17 -18.08 -6.41 20.70
CA LEU A 17 -17.64 -5.02 20.77
C LEU A 17 -17.42 -4.41 19.38
N MET A 18 -16.78 -5.14 18.46
CA MET A 18 -16.55 -4.67 17.10
C MET A 18 -17.84 -4.53 16.31
N THR A 19 -18.77 -5.48 16.46
CA THR A 19 -20.10 -5.43 15.86
C THR A 19 -20.89 -4.22 16.38
N ASP A 20 -20.94 -4.00 17.69
CA ASP A 20 -21.61 -2.87 18.34
C ASP A 20 -20.96 -1.53 17.93
N PHE A 21 -19.65 -1.51 17.71
CA PHE A 21 -18.92 -0.34 17.20
C PHE A 21 -19.20 -0.05 15.71
N GLY A 22 -19.89 -0.94 15.01
CA GLY A 22 -20.28 -0.81 13.60
C GLY A 22 -19.27 -1.38 12.61
N VAL A 23 -18.37 -2.27 13.04
CA VAL A 23 -17.47 -2.99 12.13
C VAL A 23 -18.23 -4.13 11.47
N CYS A 24 -18.26 -4.16 10.14
CA CYS A 24 -19.01 -5.20 9.41
C CYS A 24 -18.41 -6.59 9.61
N ASP A 25 -19.28 -7.61 9.64
CA ASP A 25 -18.92 -9.03 9.82
C ASP A 25 -17.85 -9.52 8.83
N SER A 26 -17.92 -9.09 7.57
CA SER A 26 -16.92 -9.45 6.55
C SER A 26 -15.52 -8.90 6.87
N THR A 27 -15.44 -7.76 7.56
CA THR A 27 -14.18 -7.19 8.04
C THR A 27 -13.70 -7.94 9.28
N ILE A 28 -14.60 -8.25 10.23
CA ILE A 28 -14.28 -9.06 11.42
C ILE A 28 -13.75 -10.45 11.02
N ALA A 29 -14.46 -11.14 10.11
CA ALA A 29 -14.08 -12.45 9.59
C ALA A 29 -12.69 -12.43 8.94
N ARG A 30 -12.36 -11.37 8.20
CA ARG A 30 -11.04 -11.19 7.60
C ARG A 30 -9.97 -10.92 8.66
N LEU A 31 -10.27 -10.15 9.71
CA LEU A 31 -9.33 -9.90 10.81
C LEU A 31 -8.96 -11.18 11.56
N LEU A 32 -9.92 -12.08 11.76
CA LEU A 32 -9.71 -13.40 12.39
C LEU A 32 -8.71 -14.27 11.62
N GLN A 33 -8.61 -14.07 10.30
CA GLN A 33 -7.70 -14.80 9.41
C GLN A 33 -6.30 -14.16 9.32
N THR A 34 -6.10 -12.98 9.90
CA THR A 34 -4.80 -12.30 9.86
C THR A 34 -3.86 -12.73 10.97
N ARG A 35 -2.56 -12.50 10.77
CA ARG A 35 -1.53 -12.71 11.81
C ARG A 35 -1.75 -11.84 13.05
N SER A 36 -2.48 -10.74 12.93
CA SER A 36 -2.79 -9.82 14.04
C SER A 36 -3.98 -10.25 14.89
N ARG A 37 -4.60 -11.41 14.61
CA ARG A 37 -5.79 -11.90 15.34
C ARG A 37 -5.60 -11.92 16.86
N SER A 38 -4.44 -12.35 17.36
CA SER A 38 -4.17 -12.42 18.80
C SER A 38 -4.08 -11.04 19.44
N SER A 39 -3.44 -10.08 18.76
CA SER A 39 -3.32 -8.70 19.25
C SER A 39 -4.68 -7.99 19.27
N ILE A 40 -5.55 -8.25 18.30
CA ILE A 40 -6.85 -7.61 18.19
C ILE A 40 -7.87 -8.28 19.11
N PHE A 41 -8.14 -9.57 18.92
CA PHE A 41 -9.21 -10.27 19.65
C PHE A 41 -8.81 -10.71 21.06
N GLY A 42 -7.50 -10.72 21.38
CA GLY A 42 -7.00 -10.96 22.74
C GLY A 42 -6.78 -9.68 23.56
N SER A 43 -7.01 -8.49 22.99
CA SER A 43 -6.78 -7.21 23.66
C SER A 43 -7.79 -6.95 24.79
N THR A 44 -7.30 -6.39 25.90
CA THR A 44 -8.12 -5.86 27.01
C THR A 44 -8.66 -4.45 26.75
N ASP A 45 -8.10 -3.76 25.77
CA ASP A 45 -8.25 -2.33 25.54
C ASP A 45 -8.61 -2.03 24.07
N LEU A 46 -9.27 -2.99 23.40
CA LEU A 46 -9.59 -2.92 21.97
C LEU A 46 -10.39 -1.65 21.63
N ILE A 47 -11.30 -1.24 22.51
CA ILE A 47 -12.09 -0.01 22.35
C ILE A 47 -11.23 1.23 22.08
N LYS A 48 -10.08 1.37 22.76
CA LYS A 48 -9.17 2.51 22.55
C LYS A 48 -8.62 2.54 21.13
N SER A 49 -8.28 1.37 20.58
CA SER A 49 -7.79 1.26 19.20
C SER A 49 -8.90 1.46 18.17
N LEU A 50 -10.14 1.03 18.47
CA LEU A 50 -11.30 1.30 17.63
C LEU A 50 -11.59 2.81 17.57
N GLU A 51 -11.58 3.48 18.71
CA GLU A 51 -11.75 4.94 18.84
C GLU A 51 -10.61 5.70 18.16
N GLU A 52 -9.36 5.29 18.35
CA GLU A 52 -8.20 5.89 17.68
C GLU A 52 -8.34 5.81 16.15
N VAL A 53 -8.64 4.63 15.61
CA VAL A 53 -8.81 4.44 14.15
C VAL A 53 -10.00 5.24 13.63
N LYS A 54 -11.10 5.33 14.40
CA LYS A 54 -12.25 6.19 14.06
C LYS A 54 -11.86 7.67 14.08
N GLY A 55 -11.08 8.11 15.07
CA GLY A 55 -10.56 9.47 15.20
C GLY A 55 -9.61 9.88 14.06
N LEU A 56 -8.85 8.92 13.53
CA LEU A 56 -8.07 9.11 12.29
C LEU A 56 -8.95 9.22 11.04
N GLY A 57 -10.27 9.06 11.19
CA GLY A 57 -11.30 9.31 10.18
C GLY A 57 -11.61 8.13 9.28
N PHE A 58 -11.34 6.91 9.74
CA PHE A 58 -11.83 5.69 9.10
C PHE A 58 -13.26 5.39 9.54
N CYS A 59 -14.12 5.05 8.58
CA CYS A 59 -15.49 4.62 8.89
C CYS A 59 -15.50 3.13 9.30
N PRO A 60 -16.02 2.77 10.50
CA PRO A 60 -16.04 1.41 11.02
C PRO A 60 -16.59 0.35 10.05
N SER A 61 -17.59 0.70 9.24
CA SER A 61 -18.21 -0.21 8.28
C SER A 61 -17.36 -0.52 7.04
N THR A 62 -16.18 0.09 6.90
CA THR A 62 -15.33 -0.10 5.73
C THR A 62 -14.23 -1.11 5.95
N THR A 63 -13.86 -1.82 4.88
CA THR A 63 -12.67 -2.68 4.85
C THR A 63 -11.40 -1.97 5.30
N ASN A 64 -11.25 -0.68 4.96
CA ASN A 64 -10.10 0.14 5.34
C ASN A 64 -9.97 0.30 6.86
N PHE A 65 -11.08 0.30 7.60
CA PHE A 65 -11.03 0.37 9.06
C PHE A 65 -10.31 -0.84 9.66
N GLY A 66 -10.64 -2.07 9.21
CA GLY A 66 -9.94 -3.26 9.67
C GLY A 66 -8.45 -3.25 9.33
N ILE A 67 -8.08 -2.78 8.13
CA ILE A 67 -6.68 -2.67 7.73
C ILE A 67 -5.93 -1.63 8.58
N ALA A 68 -6.57 -0.51 8.88
CA ALA A 68 -6.02 0.51 9.76
C ALA A 68 -5.85 -0.02 11.19
N LEU A 69 -6.80 -0.81 11.68
CA LEU A 69 -6.72 -1.49 12.98
C LEU A 69 -5.54 -2.47 13.05
N ILE A 70 -5.29 -3.24 11.97
CA ILE A 70 -4.07 -4.05 11.86
C ILE A 70 -2.82 -3.17 11.96
N GLY A 71 -2.80 -2.02 11.28
CA GLY A 71 -1.69 -1.08 11.34
C GLY A 71 -1.43 -0.56 12.76
N LYS A 72 -2.48 -0.12 13.45
CA LYS A 72 -2.37 0.54 14.76
C LYS A 72 -2.20 -0.43 15.92
N LYS A 73 -2.96 -1.53 15.95
CA LYS A 73 -2.94 -2.51 17.04
C LYS A 73 -2.09 -3.74 16.71
N GLY A 74 -2.01 -4.13 15.45
CA GLY A 74 -1.33 -5.35 15.03
C GLY A 74 0.19 -5.25 14.86
N LEU A 75 0.73 -4.08 14.52
CA LEU A 75 2.18 -3.89 14.30
C LEU A 75 2.98 -3.66 15.60
N GLY A 76 2.32 -3.16 16.65
CA GLY A 76 2.99 -2.65 17.84
C GLY A 76 3.65 -1.28 17.59
N GLU A 77 3.81 -0.49 18.66
CA GLU A 77 4.27 0.90 18.58
C GLU A 77 5.68 1.03 18.01
N ARG A 78 6.59 0.14 18.41
CA ARG A 78 7.97 0.13 17.91
C ARG A 78 8.02 -0.01 16.38
N LEU A 79 7.37 -1.03 15.81
CA LEU A 79 7.40 -1.27 14.36
C LEU A 79 6.64 -0.18 13.60
N TRP A 80 5.58 0.37 14.18
CA TRP A 80 4.90 1.55 13.63
C TRP A 80 5.88 2.72 13.46
N ASN A 81 6.61 3.06 14.52
CA ASN A 81 7.59 4.15 14.52
C ASN A 81 8.77 3.87 13.56
N GLU A 82 9.26 2.64 13.49
CA GLU A 82 10.29 2.24 12.52
C GLU A 82 9.81 2.44 11.06
N LYS A 83 8.55 2.11 10.75
CA LYS A 83 7.94 2.35 9.43
C LYS A 83 7.74 3.83 9.14
N VAL A 84 7.27 4.61 10.12
CA VAL A 84 7.17 6.08 10.00
C VAL A 84 8.55 6.66 9.66
N ASN A 85 9.59 6.28 10.40
CA ASN A 85 10.96 6.72 10.15
C ASN A 85 11.48 6.30 8.77
N ALA A 86 11.08 5.13 8.27
CA ALA A 86 11.40 4.72 6.91
C ALA A 86 10.83 5.69 5.86
N PHE A 87 9.61 6.22 6.04
CA PHE A 87 9.07 7.25 5.15
C PHE A 87 9.75 8.61 5.34
N LYS A 88 10.07 9.00 6.58
CA LYS A 88 10.77 10.26 6.88
C LYS A 88 12.15 10.35 6.22
N LYS A 89 12.85 9.22 6.10
CA LYS A 89 14.10 9.11 5.32
C LYS A 89 13.95 9.60 3.87
N TRP A 90 12.76 9.49 3.30
CA TRP A 90 12.43 9.93 1.94
C TRP A 90 11.74 11.30 1.89
N GLY A 91 11.88 12.09 2.96
CA GLY A 91 11.40 13.48 3.02
C GLY A 91 9.94 13.66 3.40
N TRP A 92 9.24 12.61 3.81
CA TRP A 92 7.86 12.74 4.32
C TRP A 92 7.84 13.31 5.74
N SER A 93 6.87 14.17 6.04
CA SER A 93 6.56 14.55 7.42
C SER A 93 5.68 13.48 8.11
N ASP A 94 5.53 13.57 9.43
CA ASP A 94 4.59 12.72 10.16
C ASP A 94 3.15 12.90 9.64
N GLU A 95 2.78 14.13 9.28
CA GLU A 95 1.48 14.46 8.69
C GLU A 95 1.30 13.82 7.30
N ASP A 96 2.35 13.75 6.48
CA ASP A 96 2.29 13.09 5.18
C ASP A 96 2.07 11.59 5.31
N VAL A 97 2.72 10.96 6.30
CA VAL A 97 2.50 9.54 6.63
C VAL A 97 1.07 9.32 7.08
N LEU A 98 0.52 10.17 7.94
CA LEU A 98 -0.87 10.07 8.40
C LEU A 98 -1.87 10.26 7.26
N LYS A 99 -1.66 11.24 6.37
CA LYS A 99 -2.50 11.45 5.17
C LYS A 99 -2.45 10.23 4.23
N ALA A 100 -1.25 9.69 3.98
CA ALA A 100 -1.07 8.49 3.18
C ALA A 100 -1.78 7.28 3.81
N PHE A 101 -1.61 7.08 5.11
CA PHE A 101 -2.25 6.02 5.87
C PHE A 101 -3.79 6.12 5.80
N ARG A 102 -4.35 7.30 6.04
CA ARG A 102 -5.80 7.56 5.94
C ARG A 102 -6.34 7.24 4.55
N LYS A 103 -5.59 7.56 3.50
CA LYS A 103 -5.99 7.30 2.12
C LYS A 103 -5.91 5.81 1.75
N LYS A 104 -4.82 5.14 2.15
CA LYS A 104 -4.54 3.73 1.83
C LYS A 104 -3.78 3.07 3.00
N PRO A 105 -4.49 2.50 4.00
CA PRO A 105 -3.86 1.99 5.22
C PRO A 105 -2.92 0.80 4.97
N TYR A 106 -3.09 0.10 3.84
CA TYR A 106 -2.18 -0.94 3.38
C TYR A 106 -0.72 -0.49 3.22
N CYS A 107 -0.43 0.81 3.09
CA CYS A 107 0.95 1.29 3.04
C CYS A 107 1.75 0.91 4.30
N MET A 108 1.08 0.81 5.46
CA MET A 108 1.71 0.36 6.71
C MET A 108 1.85 -1.16 6.80
N SER A 109 1.20 -1.92 5.92
CA SER A 109 1.42 -3.36 5.79
C SER A 109 2.68 -3.69 4.97
N THR A 110 3.18 -2.77 4.15
CA THR A 110 4.40 -2.95 3.34
C THR A 110 5.65 -3.05 4.23
N SER A 111 6.54 -4.00 3.97
CA SER A 111 7.80 -4.11 4.73
C SER A 111 8.71 -2.89 4.55
N ILE A 112 9.55 -2.60 5.55
CA ILE A 112 10.50 -1.48 5.49
C ILE A 112 11.44 -1.63 4.29
N ASP A 113 11.92 -2.85 4.03
CA ASP A 113 12.76 -3.14 2.87
C ASP A 113 12.06 -2.83 1.55
N LYS A 114 10.77 -3.20 1.43
CA LYS A 114 9.99 -2.91 0.22
C LYS A 114 9.73 -1.42 0.06
N ILE A 115 9.47 -0.68 1.15
CA ILE A 115 9.35 0.79 1.12
C ILE A 115 10.64 1.41 0.58
N ASN A 116 11.79 1.05 1.17
CA ASN A 116 13.09 1.58 0.78
C ASN A 116 13.47 1.20 -0.65
N LEU A 117 13.17 -0.03 -1.06
CA LEU A 117 13.44 -0.52 -2.41
C LEU A 117 12.66 0.27 -3.47
N VAL A 118 11.34 0.46 -3.26
CA VAL A 118 10.51 1.23 -4.18
C VAL A 118 10.90 2.71 -4.19
N MET A 119 11.12 3.31 -3.01
CA MET A 119 11.50 4.72 -2.90
C MET A 119 12.88 5.00 -3.50
N SER A 120 13.86 4.11 -3.31
CA SER A 120 15.20 4.25 -3.92
C SER A 120 15.13 4.23 -5.44
N PHE A 121 14.34 3.31 -6.02
CA PHE A 121 14.10 3.31 -7.45
C PHE A 121 13.43 4.62 -7.89
N TRP A 122 12.33 4.99 -7.23
CA TRP A 122 11.53 6.16 -7.59
C TRP A 122 12.30 7.48 -7.49
N VAL A 123 12.92 7.74 -6.36
CA VAL A 123 13.59 9.02 -6.06
C VAL A 123 14.99 9.04 -6.64
N ASN A 124 15.83 8.05 -6.33
CA ASN A 124 17.25 8.13 -6.69
C ASN A 124 17.50 7.77 -8.16
N GLN A 125 16.81 6.77 -8.70
CA GLN A 125 17.06 6.34 -10.09
C GLN A 125 16.24 7.15 -11.11
N LEU A 126 14.98 7.47 -10.81
CA LEU A 126 14.14 8.23 -11.74
C LEU A 126 14.18 9.74 -11.51
N GLY A 127 14.69 10.21 -10.36
CA GLY A 127 14.66 11.62 -9.98
C GLY A 127 13.24 12.13 -9.67
N TRP A 128 12.31 11.24 -9.33
CA TRP A 128 10.91 11.61 -9.13
C TRP A 128 10.61 11.98 -7.68
N ASP A 129 9.71 12.96 -7.51
CA ASP A 129 9.28 13.43 -6.20
C ASP A 129 8.65 12.30 -5.35
N ALA A 130 9.19 12.08 -4.15
CA ALA A 130 8.68 11.12 -3.18
C ALA A 130 7.24 11.41 -2.77
N MET A 131 6.83 12.69 -2.75
CA MET A 131 5.46 13.10 -2.39
C MET A 131 4.42 12.66 -3.43
N ALA A 132 4.84 12.29 -4.65
CA ALA A 132 3.94 11.66 -5.60
C ALA A 132 3.39 10.33 -5.08
N ILE A 133 4.19 9.55 -4.34
CA ILE A 133 3.76 8.29 -3.72
C ILE A 133 2.84 8.56 -2.53
N ALA A 134 3.03 9.62 -1.75
CA ALA A 134 2.12 9.98 -0.64
C ALA A 134 0.68 10.20 -1.15
N LYS A 135 0.54 10.79 -2.35
CA LYS A 135 -0.75 10.98 -3.02
C LYS A 135 -1.38 9.66 -3.49
N SER A 136 -0.60 8.59 -3.68
CA SER A 136 -1.08 7.27 -4.08
C SER A 136 -0.25 6.14 -3.47
N PRO A 137 -0.40 5.86 -2.16
CA PRO A 137 0.48 4.94 -1.43
C PRO A 137 0.38 3.48 -1.91
N TYR A 138 -0.67 3.16 -2.67
CA TYR A 138 -0.84 1.85 -3.31
C TYR A 138 0.34 1.45 -4.21
N VAL A 139 1.11 2.41 -4.73
CA VAL A 139 2.35 2.12 -5.49
C VAL A 139 3.31 1.24 -4.69
N LEU A 140 3.37 1.40 -3.36
CA LEU A 140 4.25 0.62 -2.48
C LEU A 140 3.89 -0.88 -2.41
N SER A 141 2.64 -1.24 -2.74
CA SER A 141 2.20 -2.64 -2.80
C SER A 141 2.43 -3.31 -4.16
N LEU A 142 2.87 -2.57 -5.18
CA LEU A 142 3.09 -3.12 -6.51
C LEU A 142 4.43 -3.86 -6.59
N SER A 143 4.52 -4.84 -7.50
CA SER A 143 5.82 -5.44 -7.84
C SER A 143 6.73 -4.38 -8.45
N LEU A 144 7.97 -4.30 -7.95
CA LEU A 144 8.92 -3.36 -8.51
C LEU A 144 9.28 -3.80 -9.93
N GLU A 145 9.56 -5.08 -10.08
CA GLU A 145 10.08 -5.73 -11.26
C GLU A 145 9.00 -5.89 -12.33
N LYS A 146 7.82 -6.40 -11.96
CA LYS A 146 6.75 -6.75 -12.90
C LYS A 146 5.79 -5.61 -13.21
N THR A 147 5.86 -4.49 -12.48
CA THR A 147 4.90 -3.40 -12.66
C THR A 147 5.55 -2.02 -12.67
N ILE A 148 6.34 -1.69 -11.65
CA ILE A 148 6.89 -0.33 -11.54
C ILE A 148 7.96 -0.09 -12.61
N ILE A 149 8.96 -0.96 -12.76
CA ILE A 149 10.06 -0.77 -13.73
C ILE A 149 9.53 -0.68 -15.18
N PRO A 150 8.68 -1.62 -15.67
CA PRO A 150 8.21 -1.57 -17.05
C PRO A 150 7.40 -0.32 -17.36
N ARG A 151 6.53 0.10 -16.43
CA ARG A 151 5.71 1.30 -16.61
C ARG A 151 6.49 2.58 -16.42
N ALA A 152 7.50 2.59 -15.55
CA ALA A 152 8.38 3.73 -15.36
C ALA A 152 9.17 4.05 -16.64
N ALA A 153 9.70 3.03 -17.33
CA ALA A 153 10.40 3.21 -18.60
C ALA A 153 9.52 3.88 -19.65
N VAL A 154 8.27 3.42 -19.79
CA VAL A 154 7.26 4.05 -20.67
C VAL A 154 7.00 5.50 -20.27
N VAL A 155 6.78 5.78 -18.98
CA VAL A 155 6.50 7.14 -18.50
C VAL A 155 7.69 8.07 -18.71
N GLN A 156 8.92 7.61 -18.48
CA GLN A 156 10.14 8.38 -18.73
C GLN A 156 10.30 8.73 -20.21
N TYR A 157 10.05 7.78 -21.11
CA TYR A 157 10.08 8.05 -22.55
C TYR A 157 9.04 9.11 -22.95
N LEU A 158 7.81 8.96 -22.47
CA LEU A 158 6.74 9.93 -22.76
C LEU A 158 7.07 11.33 -22.24
N LEU A 159 7.72 11.43 -21.07
CA LEU A 159 8.18 12.70 -20.51
C LEU A 159 9.34 13.31 -21.33
N SER A 160 10.33 12.50 -21.73
CA SER A 160 11.47 12.99 -22.50
C SER A 160 11.09 13.45 -23.92
N LYS A 161 10.03 12.88 -24.50
CA LYS A 161 9.46 13.29 -25.78
C LYS A 161 8.44 14.43 -25.66
N GLY A 162 8.12 14.89 -24.46
CA GLY A 162 7.09 15.92 -24.24
C GLY A 162 5.65 15.45 -24.55
N LEU A 163 5.44 14.15 -24.78
CA LEU A 163 4.14 13.55 -25.09
C LEU A 163 3.23 13.44 -23.86
N ARG A 164 3.79 13.68 -22.66
CA ARG A 164 3.05 13.70 -21.40
C ARG A 164 3.13 15.07 -20.75
N ASN A 165 1.98 15.63 -20.40
CA ASN A 165 1.88 16.86 -19.63
C ASN A 165 2.62 16.71 -18.28
N LYS A 166 3.47 17.70 -17.94
CA LYS A 166 4.23 17.76 -16.69
C LYS A 166 3.33 17.75 -15.43
N ASN A 167 2.09 18.24 -15.54
CA ASN A 167 1.10 18.27 -14.47
C ASN A 167 0.27 16.97 -14.39
N ALA A 168 0.43 16.04 -15.33
CA ALA A 168 -0.29 14.77 -15.28
C ALA A 168 0.16 13.95 -14.06
N SER A 169 -0.79 13.26 -13.41
CA SER A 169 -0.49 12.40 -12.26
C SER A 169 0.64 11.43 -12.58
N LEU A 170 1.72 11.49 -11.80
CA LEU A 170 2.88 10.61 -11.99
C LEU A 170 2.55 9.16 -11.61
N THR A 171 1.68 8.93 -10.63
CA THR A 171 1.35 7.61 -10.09
C THR A 171 0.21 6.90 -10.82
N CYS A 172 -0.66 7.62 -11.53
CA CYS A 172 -1.80 7.04 -12.26
C CYS A 172 -1.44 5.84 -13.18
N PRO A 173 -0.38 5.89 -14.00
CA PRO A 173 0.00 4.77 -14.86
C PRO A 173 0.29 3.47 -14.11
N PHE A 174 0.70 3.56 -12.85
CA PHE A 174 1.11 2.42 -12.03
C PHE A 174 -0.07 1.73 -11.37
N VAL A 175 -1.10 2.50 -10.98
CA VAL A 175 -2.21 1.98 -10.16
C VAL A 175 -3.39 1.46 -10.97
N ILE A 176 -3.44 1.73 -12.28
CA ILE A 176 -4.45 1.16 -13.18
C ILE A 176 -4.13 -0.29 -13.55
N ARG A 177 -5.16 -1.06 -13.92
CA ARG A 177 -4.99 -2.44 -14.40
C ARG A 177 -4.16 -2.46 -15.69
N GLU A 178 -3.41 -3.52 -15.92
CA GLU A 178 -2.52 -3.66 -17.09
C GLU A 178 -3.26 -3.48 -18.42
N LYS A 179 -4.40 -4.14 -18.60
CA LYS A 179 -5.25 -3.95 -19.79
C LYS A 179 -5.57 -2.47 -20.05
N LEU A 180 -5.95 -1.73 -19.01
CA LEU A 180 -6.26 -0.31 -19.11
C LEU A 180 -5.02 0.54 -19.40
N PHE A 181 -3.85 0.14 -18.87
CA PHE A 181 -2.58 0.78 -19.17
C PHE A 181 -2.24 0.63 -20.66
N LEU A 182 -2.30 -0.58 -21.21
CA LEU A 182 -2.02 -0.83 -22.63
C LEU A 182 -3.05 -0.17 -23.56
N ASP A 183 -4.34 -0.23 -23.21
CA ASP A 183 -5.40 0.47 -23.95
C ASP A 183 -5.18 1.99 -23.96
N MET A 184 -4.71 2.55 -22.84
CA MET A 184 -4.38 3.97 -22.74
C MET A 184 -3.22 4.34 -23.66
N LEU A 185 -2.16 3.50 -23.70
CA LEU A 185 -1.05 3.72 -24.63
C LEU A 185 -1.53 3.70 -26.09
N LYS A 186 -2.30 2.68 -26.47
CA LYS A 186 -2.83 2.53 -27.84
C LYS A 186 -3.71 3.69 -28.26
N LYS A 187 -4.56 4.19 -27.37
CA LYS A 187 -5.52 5.26 -27.68
C LYS A 187 -4.86 6.64 -27.74
N ARG A 188 -3.90 6.91 -26.85
CA ARG A 188 -3.33 8.25 -26.66
C ARG A 188 -2.03 8.49 -27.42
N PHE A 189 -1.26 7.44 -27.68
CA PHE A 189 0.07 7.52 -28.30
C PHE A 189 0.10 6.57 -29.51
N LYS A 190 -0.79 6.81 -30.47
CA LYS A 190 -1.00 5.89 -31.61
C LYS A 190 0.27 5.74 -32.44
N ASP A 191 0.98 6.84 -32.67
CA ASP A 191 2.16 6.89 -33.53
C ASP A 191 3.37 6.22 -32.85
N GLU A 192 3.45 6.28 -31.52
CA GLU A 192 4.50 5.67 -30.72
C GLU A 192 4.13 4.29 -30.17
N TYR A 193 2.89 3.82 -30.37
CA TYR A 193 2.35 2.66 -29.65
C TYR A 193 3.22 1.41 -29.80
N SER A 194 3.65 1.10 -31.01
CA SER A 194 4.49 -0.08 -31.30
C SER A 194 5.82 -0.03 -30.52
N TYR A 195 6.43 1.16 -30.43
CA TYR A 195 7.66 1.36 -29.66
C TYR A 195 7.41 1.25 -28.15
N LEU A 196 6.35 1.90 -27.65
CA LEU A 196 6.00 1.89 -26.22
C LEU A 196 5.65 0.49 -25.72
N LEU A 197 4.94 -0.29 -26.53
CA LEU A 197 4.60 -1.68 -26.23
C LEU A 197 5.88 -2.53 -26.16
N LYS A 198 6.75 -2.41 -27.18
CA LYS A 198 8.03 -3.12 -27.19
C LYS A 198 8.89 -2.77 -25.97
N LEU A 199 9.02 -1.48 -25.64
CA LEU A 199 9.76 -1.02 -24.46
C LEU A 199 9.18 -1.60 -23.16
N TYR A 200 7.85 -1.63 -23.02
CA TYR A 200 7.18 -2.23 -21.88
C TYR A 200 7.50 -3.72 -21.76
N GLU A 201 7.35 -4.47 -22.85
CA GLU A 201 7.58 -5.92 -22.91
C GLU A 201 9.05 -6.28 -22.64
N GLU A 202 10.00 -5.54 -23.21
CA GLU A 202 11.44 -5.71 -22.96
C GLU A 202 11.75 -5.61 -21.46
N LYS A 203 11.23 -4.58 -20.78
CA LYS A 203 11.44 -4.39 -19.34
C LYS A 203 10.74 -5.45 -18.51
N LEU A 204 9.55 -5.89 -18.91
CA LEU A 204 8.81 -6.95 -18.23
C LEU A 204 9.51 -8.32 -18.37
N ASN A 205 10.07 -8.62 -19.53
CA ASN A 205 10.80 -9.86 -19.77
C ASN A 205 12.11 -9.93 -18.98
N LEU A 206 12.84 -8.82 -18.87
CA LEU A 206 14.04 -8.73 -18.02
C LEU A 206 13.74 -8.93 -16.52
N ALA A 207 12.55 -8.57 -16.07
CA ALA A 207 12.12 -8.86 -14.71
C ALA A 207 11.89 -10.36 -14.49
N ASN A 208 11.25 -11.03 -15.47
CA ASN A 208 10.93 -12.45 -15.38
C ASN A 208 12.17 -13.36 -15.45
N THR A 209 13.26 -12.94 -16.09
CA THR A 209 14.51 -13.71 -16.13
C THR A 209 15.27 -13.66 -14.80
N ARG A 210 15.25 -12.51 -14.11
CA ARG A 210 15.89 -12.33 -12.79
C ARG A 210 15.21 -13.13 -11.68
N ASP A 211 13.89 -13.31 -11.75
CA ASP A 211 13.14 -14.15 -10.80
C ASP A 211 13.45 -15.65 -10.96
N LYS A 212 13.89 -16.11 -12.14
CA LYS A 212 14.24 -17.53 -12.39
C LYS A 212 15.65 -17.90 -11.94
N THR A 213 16.48 -16.93 -11.63
CA THR A 213 17.90 -17.12 -11.26
C THR A 213 18.16 -16.96 -9.76
N ARG A 214 17.11 -16.77 -8.95
CA ARG A 214 17.16 -16.60 -7.51
C ARG A 214 16.41 -17.73 -6.81
#